data_AF-A0A072PF67-F1
#
_entry.id   AF-A0A072PF67-F1
#
_cell.length_a   1.000
_cell.length_b   1.000
_cell.length_c   1.000
_cell.angle_alpha   90.00
_cell.angle_beta   90.00
_cell.angle_gamma   90.00
#
_symmetry.space_group_name_H-M   'P 1'
#
loop_
_entity.id
_entity.type
_entity.pdbx_description
1 polymer ?
#
loop_
_entity_poly.entity_id
_entity_poly.type
_entity_poly.pdbx_seq_one_letter_code
_entity_poly.pdbx_strand_id
1 'polypeptide(L)'
;MANQAAGEGLFSNSLVSDEVKTSFPPGYTVRSLERTDFAKGFLDCLRVLTWVGDLTEQEFYERYDEMNTQGKGTYYLLVIEFEGKIVGTGSLIVEKKFIHNRGLCGHIEEVSIAKEQQGKHFGQRMLAALDSVAKNLGCYKTILDCSVDKEPFYVKCQYHNSGTEMSHYYEEWKEPYYRG
;
A
#
# COMPACT_ATOMS: atom_id res chain seq x y z
N MET A 1 26.64 -9.30 -3.20
CA MET A 1 25.85 -8.12 -3.60
C MET A 1 25.35 -8.37 -5.00
N ALA A 2 24.08 -8.70 -5.16
CA ALA A 2 23.49 -8.86 -6.49
C ALA A 2 23.21 -7.46 -7.03
N ASN A 3 23.77 -7.18 -8.20
CA ASN A 3 23.49 -5.99 -8.98
C ASN A 3 22.00 -6.08 -9.40
N GLN A 4 21.09 -5.44 -8.65
CA GLN A 4 19.69 -5.35 -9.06
C GLN A 4 19.61 -4.45 -10.29
N ALA A 5 19.05 -4.98 -11.38
CA ALA A 5 18.78 -4.20 -12.57
C ALA A 5 17.84 -3.05 -12.20
N ALA A 6 18.18 -1.83 -12.62
CA ALA A 6 17.27 -0.70 -12.55
C ALA A 6 15.95 -1.07 -13.26
N GLY A 7 14.83 -1.08 -12.54
CA GLY A 7 13.49 -1.29 -13.10
C GLY A 7 12.69 -2.50 -12.56
N GLU A 8 13.21 -3.28 -11.61
CA GLU A 8 12.40 -4.29 -10.90
C GLU A 8 11.88 -3.73 -9.57
N GLY A 9 10.57 -3.55 -9.46
CA GLY A 9 9.92 -3.19 -8.19
C GLY A 9 9.95 -4.33 -7.16
N LEU A 10 9.31 -4.11 -6.01
CA LEU A 10 9.22 -5.08 -4.91
C LEU A 10 8.63 -6.44 -5.33
N PHE A 11 7.77 -6.43 -6.35
CA PHE A 11 7.18 -7.60 -7.00
C PHE A 11 6.80 -7.31 -8.47
N SER A 12 6.46 -8.36 -9.23
CA SER A 12 6.07 -8.21 -10.65
C SER A 12 4.76 -7.43 -10.81
N ASN A 13 4.78 -6.40 -11.65
CA ASN A 13 3.60 -5.63 -12.04
C ASN A 13 2.51 -6.47 -12.74
N SER A 14 2.80 -7.71 -13.16
CA SER A 14 1.80 -8.64 -13.67
C SER A 14 0.79 -9.11 -12.62
N LEU A 15 1.08 -8.93 -11.32
CA LEU A 15 0.12 -9.23 -10.24
C LEU A 15 -1.02 -8.21 -10.16
N VAL A 16 -0.83 -6.99 -10.66
CA VAL A 16 -1.93 -6.03 -10.84
C VAL A 16 -2.66 -6.37 -12.12
N SER A 17 -3.99 -6.49 -12.08
CA SER A 17 -4.76 -6.85 -13.28
C SER A 17 -4.71 -5.75 -14.35
N ASP A 18 -4.76 -6.15 -15.62
CA ASP A 18 -4.71 -5.19 -16.73
C ASP A 18 -5.96 -4.30 -16.78
N GLU A 19 -7.12 -4.82 -16.36
CA GLU A 19 -8.35 -4.04 -16.16
C GLU A 19 -8.11 -2.88 -15.18
N VAL A 20 -7.46 -3.14 -14.04
CA VAL A 20 -7.16 -2.08 -13.07
C VAL A 20 -6.13 -1.10 -13.62
N LYS A 21 -5.05 -1.58 -14.26
CA LYS A 21 -4.02 -0.70 -14.85
C LYS A 21 -4.62 0.27 -15.87
N THR A 22 -5.50 -0.21 -16.73
CA THR A 22 -6.15 0.58 -17.79
C THR A 22 -7.26 1.49 -17.26
N SER A 23 -7.70 1.34 -16.00
CA SER A 23 -8.67 2.23 -15.36
C SER A 23 -8.08 3.58 -14.92
N PHE A 24 -6.76 3.73 -14.91
CA PHE A 24 -6.07 4.98 -14.57
C PHE A 24 -6.10 5.96 -15.75
N PRO A 25 -6.29 7.27 -15.50
CA PRO A 25 -6.24 8.27 -16.56
C PRO A 25 -4.87 8.32 -17.25
N PRO A 26 -4.79 8.81 -18.49
CA PRO A 26 -3.51 8.97 -19.19
C PRO A 26 -2.46 9.71 -18.34
N GLY A 27 -1.24 9.20 -18.34
CA GLY A 27 -0.11 9.75 -17.58
C GLY A 27 0.02 9.22 -16.14
N TYR A 28 -1.02 8.58 -15.60
CA TYR A 28 -0.95 7.91 -14.30
C TYR A 28 -0.61 6.44 -14.47
N THR A 29 0.30 5.94 -13.64
CA THR A 29 0.71 4.53 -13.64
C THR A 29 0.59 3.97 -12.24
N VAL A 30 -0.12 2.84 -12.08
CA VAL A 30 -0.04 2.02 -10.86
C VAL A 30 1.01 0.93 -11.05
N ARG A 31 1.94 0.81 -10.10
CA ARG A 31 3.03 -0.17 -10.15
C ARG A 31 3.53 -0.52 -8.77
N SER A 32 4.30 -1.59 -8.68
CA SER A 32 5.06 -1.96 -7.48
C SER A 32 6.03 -0.83 -7.10
N LEU A 33 6.18 -0.61 -5.79
CA LEU A 33 7.16 0.31 -5.23
C LEU A 33 8.56 -0.07 -5.73
N GLU A 34 9.31 0.94 -6.15
CA GLU A 34 10.71 0.80 -6.55
C GLU A 34 11.63 1.40 -5.49
N ARG A 35 12.83 0.84 -5.36
CA ARG A 35 13.85 1.33 -4.43
C ARG A 35 14.15 2.81 -4.65
N THR A 36 14.12 3.30 -5.89
CA THR A 36 14.41 4.69 -6.25
C THR A 36 13.23 5.66 -6.02
N ASP A 37 12.06 5.18 -5.59
CA ASP A 37 10.88 6.04 -5.37
C ASP A 37 11.01 6.99 -4.17
N PHE A 38 12.06 6.82 -3.36
CA PHE A 38 12.49 7.85 -2.40
C PHE A 38 12.65 9.22 -3.09
N ALA A 39 13.40 9.25 -4.19
CA ALA A 39 13.66 10.47 -4.97
C ALA A 39 12.41 11.00 -5.70
N LYS A 40 11.36 10.18 -5.81
CA LYS A 40 10.07 10.55 -6.43
C LYS A 40 9.04 11.04 -5.39
N GLY A 41 9.43 11.19 -4.11
CA GLY A 41 8.56 11.73 -3.07
C GLY A 41 7.62 10.70 -2.42
N PHE A 42 8.01 9.41 -2.40
CA PHE A 42 7.20 8.37 -1.73
C PHE A 42 6.85 8.73 -0.28
N LEU A 43 7.84 9.15 0.51
CA LEU A 43 7.62 9.51 1.92
C LEU A 43 6.75 10.76 2.06
N ASP A 44 6.86 11.73 1.15
CA ASP A 44 6.03 12.94 1.15
C ASP A 44 4.55 12.60 0.91
N CYS A 45 4.27 11.66 0.00
CA CYS A 45 2.92 11.15 -0.20
C CYS A 45 2.40 10.43 1.04
N LEU A 46 3.24 9.61 1.70
CA LEU A 46 2.84 8.86 2.90
C LEU A 46 2.55 9.77 4.10
N ARG A 47 3.27 10.90 4.25
CA ARG A 47 3.04 11.90 5.33
C ARG A 47 1.65 12.51 5.36
N VAL A 48 0.87 12.40 4.28
CA VAL A 48 -0.54 12.82 4.26
C VAL A 48 -1.41 11.94 5.18
N LEU A 49 -1.00 10.69 5.40
CA LEU A 49 -1.72 9.73 6.25
C LEU A 49 -1.37 9.92 7.73
N THR A 50 -0.08 9.84 8.08
CA THR A 50 0.38 9.83 9.47
C THR A 50 1.83 10.34 9.59
N TRP A 51 2.38 10.36 10.80
CA TRP A 51 3.77 10.65 11.06
C TRP A 51 4.70 9.56 10.50
N VAL A 52 5.74 9.98 9.76
CA VAL A 52 6.73 9.09 9.12
C VAL A 52 8.13 9.24 9.74
N GLY A 53 8.42 10.36 10.41
CA GLY A 53 9.77 10.73 10.84
C GLY A 53 10.62 11.33 9.71
N ASP A 54 11.91 11.60 9.97
CA ASP A 54 12.84 12.23 9.01
C ASP A 54 13.84 11.21 8.46
N LEU A 55 13.34 10.22 7.72
CA LEU A 55 14.16 9.16 7.14
C LEU A 55 15.09 9.72 6.06
N THR A 56 16.36 9.34 6.15
CA THR A 56 17.34 9.49 5.08
C THR A 56 17.07 8.52 3.93
N GLU A 57 17.64 8.78 2.76
CA GLU A 57 17.55 7.86 1.60
C GLU A 57 18.08 6.47 1.95
N GLN A 58 19.19 6.42 2.69
CA GLN A 58 19.82 5.18 3.10
C GLN A 58 18.91 4.34 4.03
N GLU A 59 18.25 4.97 5.00
CA GLU A 59 17.30 4.28 5.89
C GLU A 59 16.07 3.77 5.13
N PHE A 60 15.56 4.54 4.17
CA PHE A 60 14.50 4.07 3.28
C PHE A 60 14.95 2.86 2.45
N TYR A 61 16.15 2.90 1.89
CA TYR A 61 16.75 1.81 1.14
C TYR A 61 16.92 0.54 1.97
N GLU A 62 17.40 0.67 3.21
CA GLU A 62 17.51 -0.44 4.14
C GLU A 62 16.16 -1.09 4.41
N ARG A 63 15.12 -0.29 4.73
CA ARG A 63 13.77 -0.82 4.93
C ARG A 63 13.18 -1.44 3.66
N TYR A 64 13.41 -0.84 2.49
CA TYR A 64 12.99 -1.41 1.22
C TYR A 64 13.63 -2.79 1.01
N ASP A 65 14.93 -2.91 1.25
CA ASP A 65 15.68 -4.15 1.06
C ASP A 65 15.20 -5.26 2.05
N GLU A 66 14.80 -4.89 3.27
CA GLU A 66 14.16 -5.82 4.23
C GLU A 66 12.82 -6.37 3.74
N MET A 67 11.99 -5.52 3.11
CA MET A 67 10.68 -5.89 2.59
C MET A 67 10.77 -6.61 1.23
N ASN A 68 11.85 -6.39 0.48
CA ASN A 68 12.01 -6.85 -0.88
C ASN A 68 12.33 -8.35 -0.96
N THR A 69 11.26 -9.13 -1.06
CA THR A 69 11.33 -10.59 -1.23
C THR A 69 11.07 -11.03 -2.66
N GLN A 70 11.05 -10.10 -3.61
CA GLN A 70 10.76 -10.36 -5.03
C GLN A 70 9.43 -11.12 -5.21
N GLY A 71 8.39 -10.67 -4.49
CA GLY A 71 7.04 -11.24 -4.51
C GLY A 71 6.85 -12.60 -3.83
N LYS A 72 7.87 -13.14 -3.13
CA LYS A 72 7.78 -14.45 -2.43
C LYS A 72 7.43 -14.35 -0.94
N GLY A 73 7.52 -13.14 -0.37
CA GLY A 73 7.26 -12.84 1.03
C GLY A 73 5.82 -12.39 1.27
N THR A 74 5.66 -11.41 2.17
CA THR A 74 4.35 -10.93 2.64
C THR A 74 4.03 -9.51 2.17
N TYR A 75 5.05 -8.70 1.82
CA TYR A 75 4.89 -7.28 1.50
C TYR A 75 4.65 -7.06 0.01
N TYR A 76 3.55 -6.37 -0.33
CA TYR A 76 3.20 -5.97 -1.68
C TYR A 76 2.80 -4.48 -1.67
N LEU A 77 3.80 -3.61 -1.81
CA LEU A 77 3.61 -2.16 -1.80
C LEU A 77 3.38 -1.66 -3.24
N LEU A 78 2.29 -0.90 -3.42
CA LEU A 78 1.92 -0.25 -4.67
C LEU A 78 2.05 1.26 -4.55
N VAL A 79 2.40 1.88 -5.67
CA VAL A 79 2.41 3.34 -5.84
C VAL A 79 1.59 3.74 -7.06
N ILE A 80 1.06 4.95 -7.02
CA ILE A 80 0.57 5.67 -8.20
C ILE A 80 1.61 6.73 -8.54
N GLU A 81 2.17 6.66 -9.74
CA GLU A 81 3.10 7.65 -10.28
C GLU A 81 2.39 8.56 -11.28
N PHE A 82 2.67 9.85 -11.22
CA PHE A 82 2.24 10.86 -12.18
C PHE A 82 3.36 11.90 -12.36
N GLU A 83 3.75 12.18 -13.61
CA GLU A 83 4.80 13.15 -13.95
C GLU A 83 6.12 12.96 -13.16
N GLY A 84 6.52 11.70 -12.95
CA GLY A 84 7.75 11.35 -12.23
C GLY A 84 7.67 11.47 -10.71
N LYS A 85 6.48 11.70 -10.15
CA LYS A 85 6.25 11.79 -8.69
C LYS A 85 5.31 10.70 -8.21
N ILE A 86 5.55 10.21 -7.00
CA ILE A 86 4.60 9.37 -6.29
C ILE A 86 3.47 10.23 -5.74
N VAL A 87 2.25 9.93 -6.16
CA VAL A 87 1.04 10.68 -5.78
C VAL A 87 0.00 9.81 -5.06
N GLY A 88 0.28 8.52 -4.91
CA GLY A 88 -0.50 7.61 -4.08
C GLY A 88 0.33 6.42 -3.62
N THR A 89 0.06 5.92 -2.42
CA THR A 89 0.69 4.75 -1.81
C THR A 89 -0.38 3.83 -1.23
N GLY A 90 -0.08 2.54 -1.17
CA GLY A 90 -0.90 1.56 -0.47
C GLY A 90 -0.15 0.24 -0.36
N SER A 91 -0.34 -0.44 0.77
CA SER A 91 0.38 -1.66 1.13
C SER A 91 -0.62 -2.80 1.23
N LEU A 92 -0.27 -3.97 0.69
CA LEU A 92 -0.96 -5.23 0.97
C LEU A 92 0.01 -6.16 1.72
N ILE A 93 -0.37 -6.59 2.91
CA ILE A 93 0.32 -7.61 3.69
C ILE A 93 -0.44 -8.94 3.55
N VAL A 94 0.25 -9.99 3.13
CA VAL A 94 -0.36 -11.31 2.90
C VAL A 94 -0.01 -12.27 4.02
N GLU A 95 -0.94 -12.42 4.94
CA GLU A 95 -0.80 -13.30 6.09
C GLU A 95 -1.13 -14.75 5.72
N LYS A 96 -0.20 -15.67 6.02
CA LYS A 96 -0.39 -17.12 5.87
C LYS A 96 -1.06 -17.67 7.13
N LYS A 97 -2.16 -18.41 6.97
CA LYS A 97 -2.91 -19.01 8.08
C LYS A 97 -2.89 -20.53 8.00
N PHE A 98 -3.15 -21.22 9.12
CA PHE A 98 -3.47 -22.66 9.12
C PHE A 98 -4.97 -22.91 8.87
N ILE A 99 -5.82 -22.02 9.38
CA ILE A 99 -7.28 -22.04 9.14
C ILE A 99 -7.60 -21.82 7.66
N HIS A 100 -8.87 -22.04 7.29
CA HIS A 100 -9.32 -21.97 5.89
C HIS A 100 -8.48 -22.83 4.94
N ASN A 101 -8.10 -24.04 5.38
CA ASN A 101 -7.27 -24.98 4.62
C ASN A 101 -5.94 -24.36 4.16
N ARG A 102 -5.17 -23.81 5.11
CA ARG A 102 -3.93 -23.05 4.85
C ARG A 102 -4.14 -21.80 3.99
N GLY A 103 -5.24 -21.08 4.27
CA GLY A 103 -5.64 -19.91 3.50
C GLY A 103 -4.71 -18.70 3.68
N LEU A 104 -4.85 -17.73 2.77
CA LEU A 104 -4.16 -16.44 2.80
C LEU A 104 -5.16 -15.31 3.09
N CYS A 105 -4.81 -14.39 3.98
CA CYS A 105 -5.59 -13.19 4.25
C CYS A 105 -4.78 -11.96 3.85
N GLY A 106 -5.36 -11.12 3.00
CA GLY A 106 -4.81 -9.81 2.70
C GLY A 106 -5.16 -8.80 3.79
N HIS A 107 -4.22 -7.94 4.13
CA HIS A 107 -4.42 -6.78 5.00
C HIS A 107 -3.99 -5.54 4.22
N ILE A 108 -4.90 -4.60 4.00
CA ILE A 108 -4.59 -3.34 3.36
C ILE A 108 -4.16 -2.33 4.41
N GLU A 109 -2.98 -1.75 4.19
CA GLU A 109 -2.33 -0.82 5.10
C GLU A 109 -1.86 0.43 4.34
N GLU A 110 -1.59 1.51 5.07
CA GLU A 110 -0.82 2.67 4.59
C GLU A 110 -1.34 3.32 3.30
N VAL A 111 -2.67 3.32 3.10
CA VAL A 111 -3.30 3.96 1.94
C VAL A 111 -3.25 5.48 2.08
N SER A 112 -2.50 6.13 1.19
CA SER A 112 -2.38 7.59 1.16
C SER A 112 -2.47 8.10 -0.28
N ILE A 113 -3.13 9.24 -0.47
CA ILE A 113 -3.20 9.94 -1.76
C ILE A 113 -2.77 11.39 -1.53
N ALA A 114 -1.83 11.87 -2.34
CA ALA A 114 -1.36 13.25 -2.29
C ALA A 114 -2.54 14.23 -2.34
N LYS A 115 -2.51 15.30 -1.52
CA LYS A 115 -3.66 16.18 -1.25
C LYS A 115 -4.27 16.74 -2.54
N GLU A 116 -3.44 17.15 -3.49
CA GLU A 116 -3.80 17.70 -4.80
C GLU A 116 -4.41 16.66 -5.76
N GLN A 117 -4.31 15.37 -5.44
CA GLN A 117 -4.92 14.26 -6.18
C GLN A 117 -6.16 13.67 -5.48
N GLN A 118 -6.50 14.12 -4.27
CA GLN A 118 -7.70 13.69 -3.57
C GLN A 118 -8.97 14.15 -4.29
N GLY A 119 -10.07 13.42 -4.09
CA GLY A 119 -11.34 13.68 -4.77
C GLY A 119 -11.40 13.23 -6.24
N LYS A 120 -10.29 12.71 -6.80
CA LYS A 120 -10.20 12.23 -8.20
C LYS A 120 -10.30 10.70 -8.32
N HIS A 121 -10.90 10.04 -7.34
CA HIS A 121 -11.10 8.59 -7.30
C HIS A 121 -9.83 7.71 -7.28
N PHE A 122 -8.64 8.29 -7.00
CA PHE A 122 -7.40 7.52 -6.91
C PHE A 122 -7.34 6.59 -5.69
N GLY A 123 -7.96 6.96 -4.57
CA GLY A 123 -8.10 6.05 -3.43
C GLY A 123 -8.85 4.76 -3.82
N GLN A 124 -9.99 4.89 -4.50
CA GLN A 124 -10.76 3.73 -4.96
C GLN A 124 -9.96 2.84 -5.94
N ARG A 125 -9.16 3.46 -6.81
CA ARG A 125 -8.29 2.72 -7.73
C ARG A 125 -7.13 2.03 -7.02
N MET A 126 -6.56 2.66 -5.99
CA MET A 126 -5.53 2.01 -5.15
C MET A 126 -6.10 0.77 -4.47
N LEU A 127 -7.28 0.87 -3.85
CA LEU A 127 -7.97 -0.28 -3.24
C LEU A 127 -8.22 -1.39 -4.27
N ALA A 128 -8.75 -1.06 -5.44
CA ALA A 128 -8.98 -2.03 -6.51
C ALA A 128 -7.67 -2.72 -6.97
N ALA A 129 -6.55 -1.98 -7.02
CA ALA A 129 -5.25 -2.54 -7.36
C ALA A 129 -4.76 -3.53 -6.30
N LEU A 130 -4.82 -3.14 -5.02
CA LEU A 130 -4.44 -4.02 -3.90
C LEU A 130 -5.32 -5.28 -3.86
N ASP A 131 -6.63 -5.16 -4.08
CA ASP A 131 -7.54 -6.31 -4.17
C ASP A 131 -7.22 -7.22 -5.37
N SER A 132 -6.83 -6.64 -6.50
CA SER A 132 -6.40 -7.45 -7.66
C SER A 132 -5.16 -8.29 -7.34
N VAL A 133 -4.20 -7.72 -6.59
CA VAL A 133 -3.02 -8.44 -6.12
C VAL A 133 -3.41 -9.54 -5.12
N ALA A 134 -4.22 -9.22 -4.11
CA ALA A 134 -4.67 -10.18 -3.10
C ALA A 134 -5.40 -11.38 -3.74
N LYS A 135 -6.30 -11.11 -4.68
CA LYS A 135 -7.04 -12.13 -5.43
C LYS A 135 -6.12 -13.01 -6.28
N ASN A 136 -5.17 -12.40 -6.99
CA ASN A 136 -4.22 -13.15 -7.83
C ASN A 136 -3.25 -14.01 -7.01
N LEU A 137 -2.97 -13.64 -5.77
CA LEU A 137 -2.19 -14.44 -4.82
C LEU A 137 -3.02 -15.57 -4.16
N GLY A 138 -4.34 -15.57 -4.33
CA GLY A 138 -5.23 -16.57 -3.74
C GLY A 138 -5.69 -16.25 -2.31
N CYS A 139 -5.70 -14.98 -1.91
CA CYS A 139 -6.31 -14.58 -0.65
C CYS A 139 -7.80 -14.92 -0.63
N TYR A 140 -8.28 -15.51 0.46
CA TYR A 140 -9.72 -15.82 0.61
C TYR A 140 -10.53 -14.60 1.05
N LYS A 141 -9.86 -13.59 1.61
CA LYS A 141 -10.41 -12.26 1.90
C LYS A 141 -9.29 -11.22 2.01
N THR A 142 -9.68 -9.97 1.88
CA THR A 142 -8.88 -8.78 2.25
C THR A 142 -9.60 -8.06 3.39
N ILE A 143 -8.86 -7.59 4.39
CA ILE A 143 -9.38 -6.75 5.47
C ILE A 143 -8.56 -5.46 5.58
N LEU A 144 -9.13 -4.47 6.27
CA LEU A 144 -8.48 -3.22 6.65
C LEU A 144 -9.25 -2.64 7.84
N ASP A 145 -8.56 -1.78 8.59
CA ASP A 145 -9.16 -0.99 9.63
C ASP A 145 -9.35 0.46 9.16
N CYS A 146 -10.43 1.10 9.61
CA CYS A 146 -10.70 2.49 9.28
C CYS A 146 -11.51 3.18 10.36
N SER A 147 -11.38 4.51 10.44
CA SER A 147 -12.24 5.32 11.30
C SER A 147 -13.67 5.38 10.76
N VAL A 148 -14.62 5.61 11.66
CA VAL A 148 -16.06 5.67 11.35
C VAL A 148 -16.38 6.70 10.24
N ASP A 149 -15.67 7.83 10.17
CA ASP A 149 -15.86 8.84 9.13
C ASP A 149 -15.40 8.38 7.74
N LYS A 150 -14.53 7.37 7.67
CA LYS A 150 -14.03 6.79 6.41
C LYS A 150 -14.80 5.56 5.96
N GLU A 151 -15.61 4.94 6.81
CA GLU A 151 -16.43 3.78 6.44
C GLU A 151 -17.25 4.01 5.13
N PRO A 152 -17.91 5.17 4.90
CA PRO A 152 -18.63 5.40 3.64
C PRO A 152 -17.75 5.38 2.38
N PHE A 153 -16.45 5.68 2.51
CA PHE A 153 -15.50 5.56 1.41
C PHE A 153 -15.21 4.09 1.11
N TYR A 154 -14.92 3.28 2.14
CA TYR A 154 -14.63 1.85 1.97
C TYR A 154 -15.84 1.05 1.50
N VAL A 155 -17.06 1.43 1.90
CA VAL A 155 -18.29 0.86 1.33
C VAL A 155 -18.38 1.09 -0.19
N LYS A 156 -17.98 2.26 -0.69
CA LYS A 156 -17.90 2.51 -2.15
C LYS A 156 -16.81 1.66 -2.82
N CYS A 157 -15.80 1.23 -2.08
CA CYS A 157 -14.78 0.28 -2.51
C CYS A 157 -15.20 -1.20 -2.37
N GLN A 158 -16.48 -1.49 -2.10
CA GLN A 158 -17.03 -2.84 -1.93
C GLN A 158 -16.60 -3.57 -0.64
N TYR A 159 -16.09 -2.83 0.34
CA TYR A 159 -15.88 -3.34 1.70
C TYR A 159 -17.17 -3.21 2.51
N HIS A 160 -17.27 -3.96 3.60
CA HIS A 160 -18.33 -3.84 4.58
C HIS A 160 -17.72 -3.96 5.98
N ASN A 161 -18.38 -3.37 6.98
CA ASN A 161 -17.97 -3.50 8.36
C ASN A 161 -18.03 -4.99 8.78
N SER A 162 -16.90 -5.51 9.28
CA SER A 162 -16.75 -6.92 9.67
C SER A 162 -16.25 -7.10 11.10
N GLY A 163 -16.17 -6.03 11.90
CA GLY A 163 -15.63 -6.07 13.26
C GLY A 163 -15.28 -4.69 13.82
N THR A 164 -14.57 -4.70 14.95
CA THR A 164 -14.05 -3.48 15.60
C THR A 164 -12.56 -3.66 15.84
N GLU A 165 -11.76 -2.69 15.39
CA GLU A 165 -10.33 -2.62 15.66
C GLU A 165 -10.09 -2.39 17.17
N MET A 166 -9.12 -3.08 17.74
CA MET A 166 -8.70 -2.92 19.13
C MET A 166 -7.19 -2.68 19.17
N SER A 167 -6.74 -1.63 19.85
CA SER A 167 -5.32 -1.27 19.93
C SER A 167 -4.80 -1.22 21.37
N HIS A 168 -3.54 -1.62 21.55
CA HIS A 168 -2.79 -1.51 22.80
C HIS A 168 -1.40 -0.96 22.48
N TYR A 169 -1.22 0.34 22.72
CA TYR A 169 0.03 1.06 22.45
C TYR A 169 1.07 0.77 23.54
N TYR A 170 2.31 0.53 23.13
CA TYR A 170 3.46 0.34 24.04
C TYR A 170 4.30 1.61 24.22
N GLU A 171 4.18 2.58 23.32
CA GLU A 171 4.78 3.89 23.47
C GLU A 171 3.94 4.82 24.35
N GLU A 172 4.60 5.76 25.02
CA GLU A 172 3.90 6.84 25.73
C GLU A 172 3.23 7.77 24.72
N TRP A 173 1.98 8.11 24.99
CA TRP A 173 1.26 9.07 24.16
C TRP A 173 1.93 10.45 24.19
N LYS A 174 2.21 10.99 22.99
CA LYS A 174 2.71 12.36 22.82
C LYS A 174 1.60 13.31 22.36
N GLU A 175 1.14 13.15 21.13
CA GLU A 175 0.11 13.99 20.53
C GLU A 175 -0.58 13.23 19.36
N PRO A 176 -1.76 13.67 18.87
CA PRO A 176 -2.57 12.89 17.93
C PRO A 176 -1.86 12.52 16.62
N TYR A 177 -0.96 13.37 16.12
CA TYR A 177 -0.25 13.14 14.86
C TYR A 177 0.92 12.14 15.00
N TYR A 178 1.55 12.08 16.17
CA TYR A 178 2.75 11.25 16.42
C TYR A 178 2.39 9.93 17.12
N ARG A 179 1.13 9.49 17.00
CA ARG A 179 0.70 8.20 17.55
C ARG A 179 1.05 7.06 16.59
N GLY A 180 1.74 6.04 17.10
CA GLY A 180 2.08 4.78 16.45
C GLY A 180 2.66 3.79 17.43
#